data_AF-A0A2V9J5M2-F1
#
_entry.id   AF-A0A2V9J5M2-F1
#
_cell.length_a   1.000
_cell.length_b   1.000
_cell.length_c   1.000
_cell.angle_alpha   90.00
_cell.angle_beta   90.00
_cell.angle_gamma   90.00
#
_symmetry.space_group_name_H-M   'P 1'
#
loop_
_entity.id
_entity.type
_entity.pdbx_description
1 polymer ?
#
loop_
_entity_poly.entity_id
_entity_poly.type
_entity_poly.pdbx_seq_one_letter_code
_entity_poly.pdbx_strand_id
1 'polypeptide(L)'
;MPIRRTTAFVSILLPTIAMTLRAQELPFLTDTQIGYLAGEISGDASYEHIRFMTQFHRPRGGSPGLMKVAEYCEAKAREYELEEVKLIRQKSETVPWHAKSASLWMV
;
A
#
# COMPACT_ATOMS: atom_id res chain seq x y z
N MET A 1 -13.56 66.97 -15.86
CA MET A 1 -14.32 65.99 -15.05
C MET A 1 -13.45 64.76 -14.83
N PRO A 2 -13.15 64.39 -13.57
CA PRO A 2 -12.06 63.48 -13.27
C PRO A 2 -12.42 62.02 -13.56
N ILE A 3 -11.48 61.40 -14.25
CA ILE A 3 -11.40 59.99 -14.61
C ILE A 3 -11.30 59.14 -13.34
N ARG A 4 -12.12 58.08 -13.31
CA ARG A 4 -12.08 56.91 -12.42
C ARG A 4 -10.66 56.57 -11.97
N ARG A 5 -10.33 56.77 -10.68
CA ARG A 5 -9.04 56.40 -10.08
C ARG A 5 -9.13 55.42 -8.90
N THR A 6 -10.31 54.88 -8.62
CA THR A 6 -10.52 53.96 -7.48
C THR A 6 -10.41 52.47 -7.85
N THR A 7 -10.44 52.11 -9.13
CA THR A 7 -10.33 50.70 -9.55
C THR A 7 -8.90 50.17 -9.63
N ALA A 8 -7.88 51.03 -9.66
CA ALA A 8 -6.48 50.61 -9.78
C ALA A 8 -5.90 50.06 -8.47
N PHE A 9 -6.37 50.52 -7.31
CA PHE A 9 -5.85 50.07 -6.00
C PHE A 9 -6.35 48.68 -5.60
N VAL A 10 -7.59 48.33 -5.98
CA VAL A 10 -8.19 47.02 -5.66
C VAL A 10 -7.52 45.89 -6.45
N SER A 11 -7.08 46.16 -7.68
CA SER A 11 -6.45 45.15 -8.56
C SER A 11 -5.02 44.77 -8.15
N ILE A 12 -4.33 45.58 -7.34
CA ILE A 12 -2.97 45.29 -6.85
C ILE A 12 -2.99 44.49 -5.55
N LEU A 13 -4.09 44.56 -4.78
CA LEU A 13 -4.26 43.82 -3.52
C LEU A 13 -4.67 42.34 -3.70
N LEU A 14 -5.31 41.98 -4.82
CA LEU A 14 -5.68 40.59 -5.09
C LEU A 14 -4.49 39.64 -5.32
N PRO A 15 -3.44 39.99 -6.11
CA PRO A 15 -2.34 39.07 -6.35
C PRO A 15 -1.40 38.89 -5.15
N THR A 16 -1.36 39.82 -4.20
CA THR A 16 -0.54 39.71 -2.98
C THR A 16 -1.13 38.75 -1.96
N ILE A 17 -2.46 38.64 -1.88
CA ILE A 17 -3.14 37.64 -1.04
C ILE A 17 -2.90 36.23 -1.61
N ALA A 18 -2.90 36.06 -2.94
CA ALA A 18 -2.66 34.77 -3.57
C ALA A 18 -1.27 34.19 -3.30
N MET A 19 -0.25 35.04 -3.05
CA MET A 19 1.11 34.60 -2.73
C MET A 19 1.30 34.19 -1.25
N THR A 20 0.40 34.59 -0.35
CA THR A 20 0.45 34.21 1.08
C THR A 20 -0.36 32.96 1.40
N LEU A 21 -1.18 32.48 0.46
CA LEU A 21 -1.72 31.12 0.48
C LEU A 21 -0.61 30.13 0.14
N ARG A 22 0.30 29.91 1.09
CA ARG A 22 1.06 28.66 1.15
C ARG A 22 0.04 27.54 1.13
N ALA A 23 0.23 26.54 0.26
CA ALA A 23 -0.59 25.34 0.26
C ALA A 23 -0.66 24.86 1.71
N GLN A 24 -1.88 24.82 2.25
CA GLN A 24 -2.11 24.34 3.60
C GLN A 24 -1.72 22.86 3.61
N GLU A 25 -0.49 22.59 4.02
CA GLU A 25 -0.08 21.23 4.31
C GLU A 25 -0.88 20.82 5.54
N LEU A 26 -1.76 19.83 5.35
CA LEU A 26 -2.42 19.14 6.45
C LEU A 26 -1.59 17.89 6.71
N PRO A 27 -0.49 17.97 7.49
CA PRO A 27 0.32 16.79 7.75
C PRO A 27 -0.53 15.81 8.56
N PHE A 28 -0.95 14.72 7.91
CA PHE A 28 -1.65 13.63 8.59
C PHE A 28 -0.78 12.96 9.67
N LEU A 29 0.54 13.14 9.58
CA LEU A 29 1.55 12.63 10.50
C LEU A 29 2.63 13.70 10.73
N THR A 30 3.15 13.75 11.95
CA THR A 30 4.33 14.54 12.31
C THR A 30 5.61 13.91 11.75
N ASP A 31 6.67 14.70 11.56
CA ASP A 31 7.99 14.19 11.13
C ASP A 31 8.50 13.08 12.06
N THR A 32 8.22 13.18 13.37
CA THR A 32 8.55 12.16 14.35
C THR A 32 7.82 10.84 14.07
N GLN A 33 6.51 10.89 13.76
CA GLN A 33 5.74 9.70 13.40
C GLN A 33 6.22 9.07 12.09
N ILE A 34 6.62 9.89 11.11
CA ILE A 34 7.24 9.41 9.88
C ILE A 34 8.57 8.72 10.18
N GLY A 35 9.39 9.30 11.07
CA GLY A 35 10.64 8.72 11.52
C GLY A 35 10.45 7.36 12.19
N TYR A 36 9.44 7.22 13.06
CA TYR A 36 9.09 5.93 13.65
C TYR A 36 8.69 4.91 12.58
N LEU A 37 7.77 5.26 11.67
CA LEU A 37 7.36 4.35 10.60
C LEU A 37 8.52 3.91 9.70
N ALA A 38 9.43 4.82 9.36
CA ALA A 38 10.60 4.50 8.57
C ALA A 38 11.58 3.58 9.32
N GLY A 39 11.72 3.75 10.64
CA GLY A 39 12.55 2.90 11.49
C GLY A 39 11.99 1.48 11.66
N GLU A 40 10.68 1.30 11.57
CA GLU A 40 10.02 -0.01 11.65
C GLU A 40 10.15 -0.84 10.36
N ILE A 41 10.55 -0.23 9.23
CA ILE A 41 10.70 -0.96 7.96
C ILE A 41 11.98 -1.82 8.01
N SER A 42 11.81 -3.09 8.37
CA SER A 42 12.89 -4.08 8.32
C SER A 42 12.98 -4.77 6.96
N GLY A 43 14.13 -4.65 6.31
CA GLY A 43 14.45 -5.38 5.08
C GLY A 43 14.55 -6.90 5.31
N ASP A 44 14.99 -7.32 6.48
CA ASP A 44 15.15 -8.75 6.83
C ASP A 44 13.79 -9.44 7.02
N ALA A 45 12.87 -8.79 7.73
CA ALA A 45 11.50 -9.29 7.87
C ALA A 45 10.80 -9.42 6.50
N SER A 46 10.98 -8.39 5.65
CA SER A 46 10.46 -8.40 4.28
C SER A 46 11.04 -9.55 3.46
N TYR A 47 12.35 -9.79 3.57
CA TYR A 47 13.04 -10.89 2.89
C TYR A 47 12.50 -12.25 3.33
N GLU A 48 12.38 -12.50 4.64
CA GLU A 48 11.91 -13.79 5.15
C GLU A 48 10.45 -14.09 4.74
N HIS A 49 9.59 -13.07 4.72
CA HIS A 49 8.22 -13.22 4.20
C HIS A 49 8.23 -13.62 2.71
N ILE A 50 9.03 -12.93 1.88
CA ILE A 50 9.16 -13.26 0.45
C ILE A 50 9.74 -14.67 0.27
N ARG A 51 10.78 -15.02 1.02
CA ARG A 51 11.45 -16.33 0.98
C ARG A 51 10.47 -17.47 1.29
N PHE A 52 9.63 -17.32 2.31
CA PHE A 52 8.60 -18.31 2.61
C PHE A 52 7.57 -18.39 1.48
N MET A 53 7.02 -17.25 1.07
CA MET A 53 5.93 -17.21 0.09
C MET A 53 6.36 -17.76 -1.27
N THR A 54 7.55 -17.42 -1.76
CA THR A 54 8.03 -17.81 -3.10
C THR A 54 8.15 -19.31 -3.34
N GLN A 55 8.13 -20.14 -2.29
CA GLN A 55 8.09 -21.60 -2.40
C GLN A 55 6.78 -22.14 -2.96
N PHE A 56 5.70 -21.34 -2.92
CA PHE A 56 4.37 -21.76 -3.32
C PHE A 56 3.96 -21.14 -4.66
N HIS A 57 3.56 -21.97 -5.61
CA HIS A 57 2.85 -21.51 -6.81
C HIS A 57 1.41 -21.10 -6.43
N ARG A 58 1.05 -19.82 -6.66
CA ARG A 58 -0.22 -19.20 -6.20
C ARG A 58 -1.11 -18.68 -7.34
N PRO A 59 -1.59 -19.53 -8.26
CA PRO A 59 -2.58 -19.12 -9.25
C PRO A 59 -3.90 -18.77 -8.55
N ARG A 60 -4.73 -17.96 -9.21
CA ARG A 60 -6.09 -17.63 -8.73
C ARG A 60 -6.98 -18.88 -8.71
N GLY A 61 -8.19 -18.76 -8.16
CA GLY A 61 -9.15 -19.87 -8.13
C GLY A 61 -9.07 -20.76 -6.88
N GLY A 62 -8.47 -20.28 -5.80
CA GLY A 62 -8.38 -21.05 -4.55
C GLY A 62 -7.33 -22.16 -4.59
N SER A 63 -6.23 -21.94 -5.31
CA SER A 63 -5.11 -22.87 -5.35
C SER A 63 -4.58 -23.22 -3.96
N PRO A 64 -4.07 -24.44 -3.74
CA PRO A 64 -3.51 -24.84 -2.44
C PRO A 64 -2.35 -23.93 -1.99
N GLY A 65 -1.49 -23.50 -2.92
CA GLY A 65 -0.39 -22.59 -2.61
C GLY A 65 -0.88 -21.20 -2.19
N LEU A 66 -1.95 -20.69 -2.80
CA LEU A 66 -2.57 -19.43 -2.37
C LEU A 66 -3.13 -19.55 -0.95
N MET A 67 -3.79 -20.66 -0.64
CA MET A 67 -4.34 -20.91 0.71
C MET A 67 -3.25 -21.03 1.76
N LYS A 68 -2.12 -21.70 1.43
CA LYS A 68 -0.97 -21.80 2.34
C LYS A 68 -0.36 -20.45 2.69
N VAL A 69 -0.24 -19.57 1.71
CA VAL A 69 0.25 -18.21 1.97
C VAL A 69 -0.77 -17.37 2.74
N ALA A 70 -2.08 -17.55 2.49
CA ALA A 70 -3.10 -16.87 3.27
C ALA A 70 -3.10 -17.29 4.75
N GLU A 71 -2.93 -18.59 5.03
CA GLU A 71 -2.74 -19.14 6.39
C GLU A 71 -1.46 -18.57 7.04
N TYR A 72 -0.37 -18.44 6.29
CA TYR A 72 0.86 -17.81 6.78
C TYR A 72 0.66 -16.35 7.15
N CYS A 73 -0.02 -15.56 6.31
CA CYS A 73 -0.31 -14.16 6.62
C CYS A 73 -1.18 -14.02 7.88
N GLU A 74 -2.17 -14.91 8.05
CA GLU A 74 -2.98 -14.96 9.27
C GLU A 74 -2.11 -15.24 10.50
N ALA A 75 -1.24 -16.24 10.43
CA ALA A 75 -0.35 -16.61 11.51
C ALA A 75 0.61 -15.47 11.88
N LYS A 76 1.22 -14.80 10.88
CA LYS A 76 2.10 -13.65 11.10
C LYS A 76 1.38 -12.44 11.67
N ALA A 77 0.15 -12.16 11.22
CA ALA A 77 -0.65 -11.10 11.81
C ALA A 77 -0.93 -11.36 13.31
N ARG A 78 -1.25 -12.60 13.68
CA ARG A 78 -1.43 -12.98 15.09
C ARG A 78 -0.13 -12.94 15.89
N GLU A 79 0.99 -13.33 15.29
CA GLU A 79 2.33 -13.26 15.91
C GLU A 79 2.74 -11.82 16.24
N TYR A 80 2.35 -10.87 15.40
CA TYR A 80 2.52 -9.42 15.64
C TYR A 80 1.41 -8.82 16.53
N GLU A 81 0.62 -9.67 17.19
CA GLU A 81 -0.40 -9.26 18.15
C GLU A 81 -1.51 -8.38 17.56
N LEU A 82 -1.77 -8.47 16.25
CA LEU A 82 -2.91 -7.79 15.65
C LEU A 82 -4.22 -8.36 16.21
N GLU A 83 -5.15 -7.45 16.52
CA GLU A 83 -6.49 -7.80 16.99
C GLU A 83 -7.42 -8.18 15.82
N GLU A 84 -8.46 -8.94 16.13
CA GLU A 84 -9.54 -9.31 15.20
C GLU A 84 -9.12 -9.99 13.87
N VAL A 85 -7.98 -10.66 13.85
CA VAL A 85 -7.49 -11.37 12.65
C VAL A 85 -8.46 -12.49 12.23
N LYS A 86 -8.95 -12.42 10.99
CA LYS A 86 -9.85 -13.41 10.38
C LYS A 86 -9.43 -13.73 8.95
N LEU A 87 -9.26 -15.01 8.64
CA LEU A 87 -9.08 -15.48 7.27
C LEU A 87 -10.45 -15.75 6.61
N ILE A 88 -10.88 -14.87 5.71
CA ILE A 88 -12.15 -15.01 4.99
C ILE A 88 -11.92 -15.75 3.66
N ARG A 89 -12.46 -16.97 3.56
CA ARG A 89 -12.40 -17.77 2.33
C ARG A 89 -13.63 -17.50 1.47
N GLN A 90 -13.42 -16.92 0.29
CA GLN A 90 -14.48 -16.67 -0.69
C GLN A 90 -14.49 -17.73 -1.78
N LYS A 91 -15.68 -18.14 -2.22
CA LYS A 91 -15.83 -19.01 -3.37
C LYS A 91 -15.33 -18.28 -4.62
N SER A 92 -14.55 -18.99 -5.43
CA SER A 92 -14.14 -18.51 -6.75
C SER A 92 -14.84 -19.31 -7.82
N GLU A 93 -15.33 -18.62 -8.86
CA GLU A 93 -15.85 -19.26 -10.08
C GLU A 93 -14.72 -19.66 -11.05
N THR A 94 -13.48 -19.25 -10.77
CA THR A 94 -12.31 -19.63 -11.57
C THR A 94 -11.68 -20.90 -11.05
N VAL A 95 -11.37 -21.83 -11.95
CA VAL A 95 -10.65 -23.07 -11.63
C VAL A 95 -9.14 -22.77 -11.59
N PRO A 96 -8.43 -23.15 -10.51
CA PRO A 96 -6.99 -22.93 -10.41
C PRO A 96 -6.24 -23.87 -11.36
N TRP A 97 -5.23 -23.35 -12.06
CA TRP A 97 -4.34 -24.18 -12.87
C TRP A 97 -3.14 -24.66 -12.05
N HIS A 98 -2.77 -25.93 -12.17
CA HIS A 98 -1.58 -26.49 -11.54
C HIS A 98 -0.88 -27.46 -12.48
N ALA A 99 0.43 -27.31 -12.65
CA ALA A 99 1.25 -28.34 -13.29
C ALA A 99 1.23 -29.61 -12.41
N LYS A 100 0.65 -30.70 -12.93
CA LYS A 100 0.59 -31.99 -12.23
C LYS A 100 1.82 -32.85 -12.48
N SER A 101 2.37 -32.76 -13.69
CA SER A 101 3.52 -33.54 -14.12
C SER A 101 4.21 -32.83 -15.29
N ALA A 102 5.52 -32.98 -15.37
CA ALA A 102 6.31 -32.63 -16.54
C ALA A 102 7.39 -33.70 -16.72
N SER A 103 7.67 -34.07 -17.96
CA SER A 103 8.76 -34.99 -18.30
C SER A 103 9.76 -34.24 -19.15
N LEU A 104 11.04 -34.31 -18.77
CA LEU A 104 12.15 -33.78 -19.55
C LEU A 104 13.03 -34.94 -19.99
N TRP A 105 13.25 -35.06 -21.28
CA TRP A 105 14.21 -35.99 -21.86
C TRP A 105 15.45 -35.18 -22.23
N MET A 106 16.58 -35.50 -21.60
CA MET A 106 17.87 -34.92 -21.94
C MET A 106 18.60 -35.89 -22.87
N VAL A 107 19.21 -35.37 -23.94
CA VAL A 107 20.11 -36.12 -24.85
C VAL A 107 21.54 -35.81 -24.45
#